data_AF-A0A7D5EZE3-F1
#
_entry.id   AF-A0A7D5EZE3-F1
#
_cell.length_a   1.000
_cell.length_b   1.000
_cell.length_c   1.000
_cell.angle_alpha   90.00
_cell.angle_beta   90.00
_cell.angle_gamma   90.00
#
_symmetry.space_group_name_H-M   'P 1'
#
loop_
_entity.id
_entity.type
_entity.pdbx_description
1 polymer ?
#
loop_
_entity_poly.entity_id
_entity_poly.type
_entity_poly.pdbx_seq_one_letter_code
_entity_poly.pdbx_strand_id
1 'polypeptide(L)'
;MPSAALPDPDSYTDLGPIAVDGETFTARRRDGDGSIHYAWTSGPNPGYGFSAFRGPGPVRPHEHETAIRDFLSGIDPETGYLSYP
;
A
#
# COMPACT_ATOMS: atom_id res chain seq x y z
N MET A 1 10.43 -29.27 -20.55
CA MET A 1 9.58 -28.80 -19.42
C MET A 1 9.79 -27.30 -19.32
N PRO A 2 8.78 -26.42 -19.47
CA PRO A 2 8.99 -25.03 -19.12
C PRO A 2 9.13 -24.98 -17.59
N SER A 3 10.32 -24.59 -17.14
CA SER A 3 10.56 -24.24 -15.75
C SER A 3 9.65 -23.04 -15.46
N ALA A 4 8.71 -23.17 -14.53
CA ALA A 4 7.99 -22.01 -14.02
C ALA A 4 9.05 -21.09 -13.42
N ALA A 5 9.41 -20.02 -14.12
CA ALA A 5 10.22 -18.97 -13.55
C ALA A 5 9.48 -18.53 -12.29
N LEU A 6 10.17 -18.52 -11.14
CA LEU A 6 9.65 -17.84 -9.97
C LEU A 6 9.22 -16.44 -10.45
N PRO A 7 8.04 -15.93 -10.04
CA PRO A 7 7.70 -14.55 -10.35
C PRO A 7 8.88 -13.68 -9.94
N ASP A 8 9.26 -12.70 -10.78
CA ASP A 8 10.31 -11.75 -10.43
C ASP A 8 10.07 -11.27 -8.99
N PRO A 9 11.09 -11.13 -8.15
CA PRO A 9 10.92 -10.70 -6.75
C PRO A 9 10.25 -9.31 -6.65
N ASP A 10 10.21 -8.56 -7.75
CA ASP A 10 9.52 -7.28 -7.91
C ASP A 10 8.25 -7.39 -8.78
N SER A 11 7.69 -8.60 -8.92
CA SER A 11 6.35 -8.79 -9.47
C SER A 11 5.32 -8.29 -8.46
N TYR A 12 4.42 -7.46 -8.96
CA TYR A 12 3.33 -6.88 -8.19
C TYR A 12 2.00 -7.25 -8.82
N THR A 13 1.10 -7.79 -8.01
CA THR A 13 -0.32 -7.91 -8.33
C THR A 13 -1.03 -6.61 -7.98
N ASP A 14 -1.63 -5.94 -8.96
CA ASP A 14 -2.46 -4.76 -8.72
C ASP A 14 -3.77 -5.16 -8.02
N LEU A 15 -4.08 -4.50 -6.91
CA LEU A 15 -5.32 -4.68 -6.15
C LEU A 15 -6.35 -3.57 -6.43
N GLY A 16 -5.98 -2.56 -7.20
CA GLY A 16 -6.82 -1.43 -7.56
C GLY A 16 -6.72 -0.22 -6.62
N PRO A 17 -7.46 0.85 -6.95
CA PRO A 17 -7.53 2.07 -6.15
C PRO A 17 -8.44 1.89 -4.93
N ILE A 18 -8.05 2.52 -3.82
CA ILE A 18 -8.75 2.55 -2.55
C ILE A 18 -8.90 4.01 -2.13
N ALA A 19 -10.14 4.45 -1.96
CA ALA A 19 -10.45 5.81 -1.50
C ALA A 19 -10.77 5.78 0.00
N VAL A 20 -10.05 6.58 0.79
CA VAL A 20 -10.19 6.65 2.26
C VAL A 20 -10.15 8.12 2.67
N ASP A 21 -11.19 8.59 3.36
CA ASP A 21 -11.25 9.94 3.93
C ASP A 21 -10.97 11.08 2.92
N GLY A 22 -11.30 10.85 1.64
CA GLY A 22 -11.09 11.81 0.53
C GLY A 22 -9.76 11.63 -0.21
N GLU A 23 -8.85 10.82 0.32
CA GLU A 23 -7.57 10.47 -0.29
C GLU A 23 -7.66 9.16 -1.08
N THR A 24 -6.89 9.05 -2.16
CA THR A 24 -6.83 7.87 -3.04
C THR A 24 -5.45 7.22 -2.98
N PHE A 25 -5.46 5.91 -2.77
CA PHE A 25 -4.26 5.08 -2.75
C PHE A 25 -4.38 3.95 -3.77
N THR A 26 -3.31 3.64 -4.49
CA THR A 26 -3.23 2.44 -5.32
C THR A 26 -2.58 1.33 -4.52
N ALA A 27 -3.31 0.24 -4.27
CA ALA A 27 -2.80 -0.91 -3.54
C ALA A 27 -2.22 -1.95 -4.50
N ARG A 28 -1.02 -2.43 -4.20
CA ARG A 28 -0.34 -3.48 -4.96
C ARG A 28 0.23 -4.51 -4.01
N ARG A 29 0.02 -5.78 -4.29
CA ARG A 29 0.60 -6.89 -3.52
C ARG A 29 1.89 -7.34 -4.18
N ARG A 30 2.97 -7.44 -3.41
CA ARG A 30 4.22 -8.04 -3.87
C ARG A 30 4.09 -9.56 -3.88
N ASP A 31 4.42 -10.20 -5.00
CA ASP A 31 4.25 -11.66 -5.14
C ASP A 31 5.29 -12.45 -4.33
N GLY A 32 6.46 -11.86 -4.07
CA GLY A 32 7.55 -12.51 -3.33
C GLY A 32 7.25 -12.74 -1.85
N ASP A 33 6.83 -11.70 -1.12
CA ASP A 33 6.60 -11.75 0.33
C ASP A 33 5.13 -11.53 0.72
N GLY A 34 4.26 -11.18 -0.23
CA GLY A 34 2.86 -10.87 0.02
C GLY A 34 2.61 -9.50 0.67
N SER A 35 3.63 -8.66 0.83
CA SER A 35 3.48 -7.30 1.34
C SER A 35 2.59 -6.46 0.43
N ILE A 36 1.84 -5.54 1.04
CA ILE A 36 0.97 -4.61 0.31
C ILE A 36 1.64 -3.24 0.29
N HIS A 37 1.88 -2.73 -0.90
CA HIS A 37 2.37 -1.39 -1.14
C HIS A 37 1.19 -0.48 -1.49
N TYR A 38 1.01 0.58 -0.72
CA TYR A 38 0.03 1.62 -0.96
C TYR A 38 0.76 2.84 -1.51
N ALA A 39 0.50 3.17 -2.77
CA ALA A 39 0.99 4.41 -3.39
C ALA A 39 -0.07 5.49 -3.22
N TRP A 40 0.26 6.59 -2.57
CA TRP A 40 -0.63 7.73 -2.37
C TRP A 40 -0.68 8.57 -3.65
N THR A 41 -1.80 8.54 -4.37
CA THR A 41 -1.93 9.18 -5.69
C THR A 41 -2.59 10.55 -5.65
N SER A 42 -3.46 10.81 -4.67
CA SER A 42 -4.05 12.15 -4.44
C SER A 42 -3.22 13.03 -3.50
N GLY A 43 -2.21 12.45 -2.84
CA GLY A 43 -1.45 13.12 -1.79
C GLY A 43 -0.58 14.28 -2.29
N PRO A 44 -0.15 15.16 -1.38
CA PRO A 44 0.65 16.34 -1.73
C PRO A 44 2.05 15.99 -2.23
N ASN A 45 2.54 14.77 -1.94
CA ASN A 45 3.88 14.31 -2.23
C ASN A 45 3.87 13.22 -3.32
N PRO A 46 4.28 13.51 -4.57
CA PRO A 46 4.27 12.54 -5.66
C PRO A 46 5.16 11.33 -5.37
N GLY A 47 4.61 10.13 -5.57
CA GLY A 47 5.34 8.87 -5.34
C GLY A 47 5.48 8.49 -3.86
N TYR A 48 4.81 9.22 -2.96
CA TYR A 48 4.78 8.89 -1.54
C TYR A 48 3.79 7.77 -1.24
N GLY A 49 3.95 7.12 -0.09
CA GLY A 49 3.15 5.96 0.27
C GLY A 49 3.83 5.14 1.35
N PHE A 50 3.28 3.97 1.63
CA PHE A 50 3.79 3.07 2.65
C PHE A 50 3.59 1.61 2.24
N SER A 51 4.33 0.72 2.91
CA SER A 51 4.24 -0.72 2.68
C SER A 51 3.84 -1.39 3.99
N ALA A 52 2.84 -2.25 3.95
CA ALA A 52 2.41 -3.04 5.08
C ALA A 52 2.70 -4.51 4.79
N PHE A 53 3.56 -5.13 5.59
CA PHE A 53 3.68 -6.58 5.61
C PHE A 53 2.53 -7.17 6.41
N ARG A 54 1.84 -8.16 5.84
CA ARG A 54 0.83 -8.91 6.57
C ARG A 54 1.07 -10.40 6.37
N GLY A 55 0.83 -11.17 7.44
CA GLY A 55 0.95 -12.62 7.42
C GLY A 55 0.07 -13.29 6.35
N PRO A 56 0.24 -14.60 6.13
CA PRO A 56 -0.38 -15.30 5.01
C PRO A 56 -1.92 -15.22 5.06
N GLY A 57 -2.52 -14.63 4.03
CA GLY A 57 -3.98 -14.59 3.84
C GLY A 57 -4.44 -13.46 2.91
N PRO A 58 -5.66 -13.54 2.36
CA PRO A 58 -6.25 -12.44 1.61
C PRO A 58 -6.53 -11.25 2.55
N VAL A 59 -6.09 -10.06 2.14
CA VAL A 59 -6.41 -8.81 2.85
C VAL A 59 -7.85 -8.43 2.54
N ARG A 60 -8.62 -8.12 3.58
CA ARG A 60 -10.01 -7.68 3.44
C ARG A 60 -10.06 -6.18 3.13
N PRO A 61 -11.08 -5.69 2.40
CA PRO A 61 -11.23 -4.26 2.08
C PRO A 61 -11.07 -3.33 3.30
N HIS A 62 -11.73 -3.63 4.41
CA HIS A 62 -11.65 -2.81 5.63
C HIS A 62 -10.24 -2.76 6.26
N GLU A 63 -9.41 -3.78 6.01
CA GLU A 63 -8.04 -3.82 6.54
C GLU A 63 -7.14 -2.86 5.77
N HIS A 64 -7.35 -2.72 4.45
CA HIS A 64 -6.69 -1.69 3.66
C HIS A 64 -7.08 -0.30 4.15
N GLU A 65 -8.38 -0.05 4.37
CA GLU A 65 -8.88 1.23 4.87
C GLU A 65 -8.30 1.56 6.24
N THR A 66 -8.19 0.57 7.14
CA THR A 66 -7.63 0.75 8.47
C THR A 66 -6.15 1.12 8.41
N ALA A 67 -5.36 0.41 7.59
CA ALA A 67 -3.94 0.69 7.41
C ALA A 67 -3.70 2.09 6.80
N ILE A 68 -4.52 2.48 5.82
CA ILE A 68 -4.43 3.81 5.21
C ILE A 68 -4.81 4.90 6.22
N ARG A 69 -5.87 4.70 7.00
CA ARG A 69 -6.29 5.68 8.02
C ARG A 69 -5.25 5.84 9.12
N ASP A 70 -4.63 4.74 9.55
CA ASP A 70 -3.53 4.77 10.52
C ASP A 70 -2.34 5.57 9.97
N PHE A 71 -1.94 5.32 8.73
CA PHE A 71 -0.93 6.11 8.03
C PHE A 71 -1.28 7.60 7.98
N LEU A 72 -2.49 7.94 7.51
CA LEU A 72 -2.97 9.33 7.43
C LEU A 72 -3.02 10.02 8.81
N SER A 73 -3.34 9.28 9.88
CA SER A 73 -3.34 9.84 11.23
C SER A 73 -1.94 10.23 11.73
N GLY A 74 -0.90 9.59 11.19
CA GLY A 74 0.49 9.94 11.43
C GLY A 74 1.05 11.00 10.47
N ILE A 75 0.28 11.45 9.48
CA ILE A 75 0.71 12.51 8.57
C ILE A 75 0.52 13.87 9.24
N ASP A 76 1.59 14.66 9.25
CA ASP A 76 1.52 16.07 9.59
C ASP A 76 0.79 16.83 8.46
N PRO A 77 -0.30 17.56 8.76
CA PRO A 77 -1.10 18.23 7.74
C PRO A 77 -0.43 19.45 7.13
N GLU A 78 0.59 20.03 7.77
CA GLU A 78 1.32 21.20 7.26
C GLU A 78 2.38 20.77 6.24
N THR A 79 2.97 19.59 6.43
CA THR A 79 4.10 19.10 5.62
C THR A 79 3.71 17.96 4.67
N GLY A 80 2.66 17.21 4.97
CA GLY A 80 2.24 16.02 4.21
C GLY A 80 3.15 14.81 4.40
N TYR A 81 4.01 14.82 5.43
CA TYR A 81 4.93 13.73 5.76
C TYR A 81 4.54 13.06 7.07
N LEU A 82 4.96 11.80 7.23
CA LEU A 82 4.77 11.07 8.48
C LEU A 82 5.56 11.77 9.61
N SER A 83 4.84 12.32 10.59
CA SER A 83 5.41 12.92 11.78
C SER A 83 5.13 12.02 12.96
N TYR A 84 6.09 11.17 13.29
CA TYR A 84 6.08 10.43 14.54
C TYR A 84 6.51 11.37 15.69
N PRO A 85 5.87 11.34 16.86
CA PRO A 85 6.38 12.02 18.05
C PRO A 85 7.72 11.46 18.53
#